data_AF-A0A356FTG6-F1
#
_entry.id   AF-A0A356FTG6-F1
#
_cell.length_a   1.000
_cell.length_b   1.000
_cell.length_c   1.000
_cell.angle_alpha   90.00
_cell.angle_beta   90.00
_cell.angle_gamma   90.00
#
_symmetry.space_group_name_H-M   'P 1'
#
loop_
_entity.id
_entity.type
_entity.pdbx_description
1 polymer ?
#
loop_
_entity_poly.entity_id
_entity_poly.type
_entity_poly.pdbx_seq_one_letter_code
_entity_poly.pdbx_strand_id
1 'polypeptide(L)'
;AIEKCAQLGLMLQCAIAEQCKWDRKNYFYPDSPKNYQLTQNDQPLCIGGKVEIELPGPSRNIEGEHRWVQLNRIHLEEDPGKLTHEAFDTVIDFNRAGVPLAEIVTEPDMQNSTEAVAFLNALRNLIIYAGISDCDMEKGQMRCDANVSLRPVGTNSLGTRTEMKNLNSISNVKAAIEYEIARQTQILDEGGVIVQETRRWDVDSSS
;
A
#
# COMPACT_ATOMS: atom_id res chain seq x y z
N ALA A 1 -18.99 7.07 -2.81
CA ALA A 1 -17.90 6.15 -2.42
C ALA A 1 -17.97 4.86 -3.22
N ILE A 2 -19.07 4.09 -3.11
CA ILE A 2 -19.27 2.81 -3.84
C ILE A 2 -19.07 2.96 -5.35
N GLU A 3 -19.78 3.91 -5.98
CA GLU A 3 -19.66 4.17 -7.42
C GLU A 3 -18.20 4.45 -7.85
N LYS A 4 -17.49 5.33 -7.13
CA LYS A 4 -16.08 5.64 -7.39
C LYS A 4 -15.17 4.41 -7.24
N CYS A 5 -15.41 3.55 -6.25
CA CYS A 5 -14.63 2.34 -6.05
C CYS A 5 -14.91 1.29 -7.14
N ALA A 6 -16.16 1.13 -7.56
CA ALA A 6 -16.52 0.28 -8.70
C ALA A 6 -15.92 0.81 -10.01
N GLN A 7 -15.95 2.14 -10.23
CA GLN A 7 -15.30 2.79 -11.37
C GLN A 7 -13.79 2.51 -11.37
N LEU A 8 -13.11 2.67 -10.22
CA LEU A 8 -11.69 2.34 -10.08
C LEU A 8 -11.43 0.87 -10.42
N GLY A 9 -12.24 -0.05 -9.88
CA GLY A 9 -12.13 -1.48 -10.17
C GLY A 9 -12.25 -1.78 -11.66
N LEU A 10 -13.24 -1.20 -12.35
CA LEU A 10 -13.42 -1.39 -13.79
C LEU A 10 -12.22 -0.87 -14.59
N MET A 11 -11.70 0.31 -14.23
CA MET A 11 -10.50 0.89 -14.89
C MET A 11 -9.26 0.01 -14.70
N LEU A 12 -9.16 -0.65 -13.55
CA LEU A 12 -8.07 -1.56 -13.20
C LEU A 12 -8.36 -3.03 -13.59
N GLN A 13 -9.39 -3.26 -14.40
CA GLN A 13 -9.78 -4.58 -14.93
C GLN A 13 -10.10 -5.60 -13.82
N CYS A 14 -10.58 -5.14 -12.67
CA CYS A 14 -11.09 -5.99 -11.60
C CYS A 14 -12.45 -6.61 -12.00
N ALA A 15 -12.73 -7.80 -11.46
CA ALA A 15 -14.09 -8.31 -11.41
C ALA A 15 -14.86 -7.58 -10.28
N ILE A 16 -15.99 -6.95 -10.62
CA ILE A 16 -16.86 -6.29 -9.65
C ILE A 16 -17.81 -7.33 -9.05
N ALA A 17 -17.86 -7.42 -7.73
CA ALA A 17 -18.70 -8.36 -7.04
C ALA A 17 -20.19 -7.99 -7.20
N GLU A 18 -21.04 -8.95 -7.58
CA GLU A 18 -22.50 -8.77 -7.60
C GLU A 18 -23.06 -8.53 -6.19
N GLN A 19 -22.42 -9.13 -5.19
CA GLN A 19 -22.72 -8.97 -3.78
C GLN A 19 -21.40 -8.77 -3.02
N CYS A 20 -21.37 -7.75 -2.18
CA CYS A 20 -20.29 -7.49 -1.23
C CYS A 20 -20.92 -7.15 0.12
N LYS A 21 -20.17 -7.33 1.22
CA LYS A 21 -20.64 -6.98 2.57
C LYS A 21 -19.66 -6.08 3.29
N TRP A 22 -20.14 -5.50 4.38
CA TRP A 22 -19.34 -4.76 5.34
C TRP A 22 -19.03 -5.65 6.55
N ASP A 23 -17.81 -5.55 7.03
CA ASP A 23 -17.29 -6.26 8.19
C ASP A 23 -16.76 -5.27 9.22
N ARG A 24 -16.72 -5.71 10.48
CA ARG A 24 -16.12 -4.94 11.57
C ARG A 24 -14.74 -5.49 11.89
N LYS A 25 -13.71 -4.70 11.64
CA LYS A 25 -12.36 -4.95 12.13
C LYS A 25 -12.26 -4.33 13.53
N ASN A 26 -12.45 -5.15 14.57
CA ASN A 26 -12.54 -4.69 15.95
C ASN A 26 -11.14 -4.44 16.55
N TYR A 27 -10.92 -3.25 17.12
CA TYR A 27 -9.71 -2.90 17.86
C TYR A 27 -9.99 -1.68 18.75
N PHE A 28 -9.30 -1.60 19.88
CA PHE A 28 -9.40 -0.46 20.79
C PHE A 28 -8.25 0.51 20.51
N TYR A 29 -8.59 1.71 20.03
CA TYR A 29 -7.62 2.78 19.87
C TYR A 29 -8.34 4.15 19.93
N PRO A 30 -7.73 5.20 20.52
CA PRO A 30 -8.45 6.45 20.80
C PRO A 30 -9.00 7.17 19.56
N ASP A 31 -8.39 6.96 18.39
CA ASP A 31 -8.84 7.54 17.11
C ASP A 31 -10.02 6.78 16.46
N SER A 32 -10.44 5.65 17.04
CA SER A 32 -11.53 4.80 16.57
C SER A 32 -12.72 4.89 17.53
N PRO A 33 -13.66 5.83 17.34
CA PRO A 33 -14.71 6.11 18.32
C PRO A 33 -15.69 4.94 18.51
N LYS A 34 -15.73 4.00 17.55
CA LYS A 34 -16.61 2.83 17.58
C LYS A 34 -15.93 1.57 18.15
N ASN A 35 -14.62 1.61 18.41
CA ASN A 35 -13.77 0.44 18.69
C ASN A 35 -13.80 -0.65 17.59
N TYR A 36 -14.18 -0.25 16.37
CA TYR A 36 -14.05 -1.03 15.17
C TYR A 36 -14.02 -0.10 13.96
N GLN A 37 -13.32 -0.54 12.91
CA GLN A 37 -13.36 0.06 11.58
C GLN A 37 -14.32 -0.76 10.71
N LEU A 38 -15.25 -0.08 10.03
CA LEU A 38 -16.00 -0.65 8.93
C LEU A 38 -15.08 -0.82 7.73
N THR A 39 -14.95 -2.06 7.28
CA THR A 39 -14.14 -2.47 6.12
C THR A 39 -14.87 -3.59 5.39
N GLN A 40 -14.23 -4.24 4.41
CA GLN A 40 -14.75 -5.47 3.81
C GLN A 40 -13.67 -6.53 3.94
N ASN A 41 -14.00 -7.71 4.47
CA ASN A 41 -13.04 -8.79 4.65
C ASN A 41 -13.17 -9.82 3.52
N ASP A 42 -13.98 -10.86 3.68
CA ASP A 42 -14.07 -12.00 2.76
C ASP A 42 -14.83 -11.71 1.45
N GLN A 43 -15.58 -10.61 1.38
CA GLN A 43 -16.34 -10.23 0.17
C GLN A 43 -16.07 -8.77 -0.23
N PRO A 44 -14.87 -8.45 -0.77
CA PRO A 44 -14.55 -7.12 -1.27
C PRO A 44 -15.40 -6.74 -2.48
N LEU A 45 -15.54 -5.43 -2.74
CA LEU A 45 -16.23 -4.92 -3.93
C LEU A 45 -15.52 -5.29 -5.24
N CYS A 46 -14.19 -5.26 -5.27
CA CYS A 46 -13.40 -5.54 -6.47
C CYS A 46 -12.39 -6.67 -6.20
N ILE A 47 -12.35 -7.66 -7.10
CA ILE A 47 -11.45 -8.82 -7.02
C ILE A 47 -10.52 -8.84 -8.22
N GLY A 48 -9.25 -9.15 -7.99
CA GLY A 48 -8.26 -9.22 -9.05
C GLY A 48 -7.96 -7.85 -9.66
N GLY A 49 -7.60 -7.86 -10.94
CA GLY A 49 -7.25 -6.66 -11.71
C GLY A 49 -5.75 -6.51 -11.88
N LYS A 50 -5.34 -5.43 -12.54
CA LYS A 50 -3.94 -5.18 -12.86
C LYS A 50 -3.68 -3.72 -13.19
N VAL A 51 -2.46 -3.27 -12.92
CA VAL A 51 -1.92 -1.96 -13.28
C VAL A 51 -0.78 -2.17 -14.27
N GLU A 52 -0.82 -1.46 -15.40
CA GLU A 52 0.32 -1.40 -16.31
C GLU A 52 1.36 -0.44 -15.75
N ILE A 53 2.61 -0.90 -15.66
CA ILE A 53 3.75 -0.12 -15.24
C ILE A 53 4.75 -0.01 -16.39
N GLU A 54 5.36 1.16 -16.53
CA GLU A 54 6.48 1.39 -17.42
C GLU A 54 7.77 1.48 -16.57
N LEU A 55 8.74 0.63 -16.88
CA LEU A 55 10.06 0.66 -16.24
C LEU A 55 10.93 1.79 -16.82
N PRO A 56 12.00 2.23 -16.14
CA PRO A 56 12.92 3.21 -16.72
C PRO A 56 13.56 2.70 -18.02
N GLY A 57 13.39 3.46 -19.10
CA GLY A 57 14.06 3.21 -20.37
C GLY A 57 15.55 3.57 -20.37
N PRO A 58 16.30 3.19 -21.43
CA PRO A 58 17.74 3.44 -21.55
C PRO A 58 18.10 4.94 -21.61
N SER A 59 17.14 5.79 -21.99
CA SER A 59 17.24 7.25 -21.94
C SER A 59 15.85 7.86 -21.77
N ARG A 60 15.79 9.16 -21.42
CA ARG A 60 14.51 9.86 -21.14
C ARG A 60 13.52 9.91 -22.31
N ASN A 61 13.98 9.65 -23.53
CA ASN A 61 13.20 9.72 -24.76
C ASN A 61 12.91 8.35 -25.38
N ILE A 62 13.25 7.26 -24.67
CA ILE A 62 13.00 5.89 -25.10
C ILE A 62 12.13 5.25 -24.02
N GLU A 63 10.95 4.77 -24.42
CA GLU A 63 10.04 4.05 -23.53
C GLU A 63 10.74 2.82 -22.95
N GLY A 64 10.47 2.54 -21.68
CA GLY A 64 10.99 1.34 -21.04
C GLY A 64 10.13 0.11 -21.31
N GLU A 65 10.46 -0.97 -20.63
CA GLU A 65 9.66 -2.19 -20.70
C GLU A 65 8.32 -1.99 -19.96
N HIS A 66 7.24 -2.40 -20.60
CA HIS A 66 5.90 -2.43 -20.02
C HIS A 66 5.64 -3.78 -19.36
N ARG A 67 5.06 -3.73 -18.16
CA ARG A 67 4.68 -4.92 -17.41
C ARG A 67 3.38 -4.70 -16.66
N TRP A 68 2.63 -5.78 -16.43
CA TRP A 68 1.43 -5.76 -15.61
C TRP A 68 1.72 -6.24 -14.19
N VAL A 69 1.41 -5.39 -13.21
CA VAL A 69 1.35 -5.72 -11.77
C VAL A 69 -0.07 -6.15 -11.45
N GLN A 70 -0.23 -7.35 -10.89
CA GLN A 70 -1.53 -7.92 -10.53
C GLN A 70 -2.04 -7.33 -9.22
N LEU A 71 -3.34 -7.07 -9.17
CA LEU A 71 -4.04 -6.70 -7.96
C LEU A 71 -4.71 -7.93 -7.37
N ASN A 72 -4.70 -8.03 -6.05
CA ASN A 72 -5.47 -9.04 -5.33
C ASN A 72 -6.94 -8.58 -5.20
N ARG A 73 -7.14 -7.33 -4.75
CA ARG A 73 -8.46 -6.77 -4.43
C ARG A 73 -8.44 -5.26 -4.26
N ILE A 74 -9.63 -4.66 -4.37
CA ILE A 74 -9.91 -3.29 -3.91
C ILE A 74 -11.17 -3.34 -3.07
N HIS A 75 -11.13 -2.71 -1.89
CA HIS A 75 -12.30 -2.67 -1.01
C HIS A 75 -12.45 -1.31 -0.32
N LEU A 76 -13.67 -1.05 0.13
CA LEU A 76 -13.98 0.17 0.87
C LEU A 76 -13.75 -0.02 2.36
N GLU A 77 -13.23 1.02 2.98
CA GLU A 77 -13.19 1.14 4.43
C GLU A 77 -13.34 2.61 4.86
N GLU A 78 -13.34 2.84 6.18
CA GLU A 78 -13.38 4.18 6.75
C GLU A 78 -12.05 4.56 7.41
N ASP A 79 -11.66 5.82 7.31
CA ASP A 79 -10.44 6.33 7.94
C ASP A 79 -10.64 6.51 9.47
N PRO A 80 -9.63 6.19 10.30
CA PRO A 80 -9.60 6.64 11.70
C PRO A 80 -9.41 8.16 11.83
N GLY A 81 -9.67 8.65 13.04
CA GLY A 81 -9.32 10.01 13.46
C GLY A 81 -7.80 10.26 13.44
N LYS A 82 -7.41 11.48 13.82
CA LYS A 82 -6.01 11.89 13.93
C LYS A 82 -5.63 12.05 15.39
N LEU A 83 -4.45 11.55 15.73
CA LEU A 83 -3.80 11.79 17.03
C LEU A 83 -2.69 12.81 16.88
N THR A 84 -2.63 13.76 17.80
CA THR A 84 -1.50 14.67 17.98
C THR A 84 -0.96 14.46 19.37
N HIS A 85 0.29 13.99 19.46
CA HIS A 85 0.95 13.79 20.75
C HIS A 85 1.60 15.09 21.19
N GLU A 86 1.22 15.55 22.37
CA GLU A 86 1.87 16.66 23.06
C GLU A 86 2.79 16.09 24.17
N ALA A 87 3.39 16.96 24.97
CA ALA A 87 4.40 16.55 25.96
C ALA A 87 3.88 15.52 26.99
N PHE A 88 2.62 15.63 27.41
CA PHE A 88 2.02 14.77 28.42
C PHE A 88 0.66 14.18 28.03
N ASP A 89 0.05 14.71 26.97
CA ASP A 89 -1.30 14.36 26.55
C ASP A 89 -1.33 13.98 25.07
N THR A 90 -2.41 13.33 24.66
CA THR A 90 -2.71 13.09 23.25
C THR A 90 -4.05 13.72 22.93
N VAL A 91 -4.04 14.66 21.98
CA VAL A 91 -5.25 15.31 21.49
C VAL A 91 -5.78 14.53 20.30
N ILE A 92 -7.09 14.31 20.29
CA ILE A 92 -7.78 13.51 19.28
C ILE A 92 -8.65 14.42 18.43
N ASP A 93 -8.48 14.37 17.11
CA ASP A 93 -9.33 15.05 16.13
C ASP A 93 -10.10 14.01 15.29
N PHE A 94 -11.42 14.01 15.42
CA PHE A 94 -12.31 13.10 14.69
C PHE A 94 -12.82 13.66 13.35
N ASN A 95 -12.36 14.83 12.89
CA ASN A 95 -12.79 15.40 11.61
C ASN A 95 -12.54 14.47 10.41
N ARG A 96 -11.51 13.62 10.49
CA ARG A 96 -11.18 12.61 9.47
C ARG A 96 -11.89 11.26 9.70
N ALA A 97 -12.41 11.00 10.89
CA ALA A 97 -13.01 9.72 11.21
C ALA A 97 -14.26 9.47 10.34
N GLY A 98 -14.32 8.34 9.64
CA GLY A 98 -15.43 8.02 8.74
C GLY A 98 -15.24 8.46 7.29
N VAL A 99 -14.14 9.16 6.96
CA VAL A 99 -13.81 9.50 5.57
C VAL A 99 -13.67 8.21 4.75
N PRO A 100 -14.33 8.08 3.58
CA PRO A 100 -14.23 6.87 2.78
C PRO A 100 -12.82 6.65 2.22
N LEU A 101 -12.32 5.43 2.35
CA LEU A 101 -11.06 4.97 1.76
C LEU A 101 -11.32 3.81 0.80
N ALA A 102 -10.45 3.68 -0.19
CA ALA A 102 -10.32 2.48 -1.00
C ALA A 102 -8.95 1.86 -0.69
N GLU A 103 -8.93 0.69 -0.06
CA GLU A 103 -7.71 -0.08 0.15
C GLU A 103 -7.46 -0.96 -1.08
N ILE A 104 -6.32 -0.74 -1.72
CA ILE A 104 -5.88 -1.44 -2.93
C ILE A 104 -4.73 -2.36 -2.53
N VAL A 105 -4.91 -3.66 -2.72
CA VAL A 105 -3.93 -4.69 -2.35
C VAL A 105 -3.40 -5.34 -3.62
N THR A 106 -2.08 -5.36 -3.78
CA THR A 106 -1.39 -6.04 -4.90
C THR A 106 -1.20 -7.52 -4.59
N GLU A 107 -1.00 -8.32 -5.63
CA GLU A 107 -0.29 -9.60 -5.48
C GLU A 107 1.20 -9.33 -5.16
N PRO A 108 1.93 -10.30 -4.59
CA PRO A 108 3.36 -10.18 -4.34
C PRO A 108 4.18 -10.46 -5.62
N ASP A 109 3.92 -9.71 -6.69
CA ASP A 109 4.53 -9.91 -8.00
C ASP A 109 5.61 -8.87 -8.35
N MET A 110 5.64 -7.73 -7.66
CA MET A 110 6.71 -6.74 -7.78
C MET A 110 8.03 -7.27 -7.24
N GLN A 111 9.12 -7.08 -7.98
CA GLN A 111 10.41 -7.72 -7.69
C GLN A 111 11.45 -6.78 -7.07
N ASN A 112 11.25 -5.47 -7.16
CA ASN A 112 12.23 -4.48 -6.70
C ASN A 112 11.57 -3.11 -6.43
N SER A 113 12.36 -2.20 -5.85
CA SER A 113 11.91 -0.84 -5.52
C SER A 113 11.52 -0.02 -6.76
N THR A 114 12.17 -0.25 -7.91
CA THR A 114 11.86 0.43 -9.17
C THR A 114 10.47 0.09 -9.66
N GLU A 115 10.08 -1.19 -9.62
CA GLU A 115 8.73 -1.64 -9.94
C GLU A 115 7.69 -1.03 -8.99
N ALA A 116 7.98 -0.98 -7.69
CA ALA A 116 7.09 -0.36 -6.71
C ALA A 116 6.86 1.14 -6.99
N VAL A 117 7.92 1.87 -7.37
CA VAL A 117 7.81 3.28 -7.75
C VAL A 117 6.99 3.44 -9.04
N ALA A 118 7.25 2.62 -10.05
CA ALA A 118 6.50 2.65 -11.30
C ALA A 118 5.01 2.35 -11.07
N PHE A 119 4.70 1.35 -10.23
CA PHE A 119 3.35 1.01 -9.83
C PHE A 119 2.63 2.17 -9.13
N LEU A 120 3.25 2.76 -8.10
CA LEU A 120 2.63 3.85 -7.35
C LEU A 120 2.38 5.07 -8.24
N ASN A 121 3.32 5.40 -9.14
CA ASN A 121 3.14 6.49 -10.10
C ASN A 121 2.01 6.20 -11.10
N ALA A 122 1.98 5.01 -11.70
CA ALA A 122 0.94 4.63 -12.66
C ALA A 122 -0.45 4.65 -12.02
N LEU A 123 -0.58 4.03 -10.83
CA LEU A 123 -1.82 3.99 -10.07
C LEU A 123 -2.27 5.39 -9.65
N ARG A 124 -1.36 6.20 -9.09
CA ARG A 124 -1.64 7.59 -8.69
C ARG A 124 -2.14 8.41 -9.86
N ASN A 125 -1.44 8.35 -11.00
CA ASN A 125 -1.83 9.09 -12.20
C ASN A 125 -3.21 8.66 -12.68
N LEU A 126 -3.47 7.35 -12.76
CA LEU A 126 -4.79 6.82 -13.15
C LEU A 126 -5.91 7.36 -12.27
N ILE A 127 -5.74 7.32 -10.94
CA ILE A 127 -6.76 7.77 -9.98
C ILE A 127 -7.03 9.28 -10.11
N ILE A 128 -5.97 10.08 -10.32
CA ILE A 128 -6.09 11.53 -10.52
C ILE A 128 -6.80 11.84 -11.85
N TYR A 129 -6.38 11.21 -12.95
CA TYR A 129 -7.01 11.41 -14.26
C TYR A 129 -8.46 10.94 -14.29
N ALA A 130 -8.82 9.95 -13.49
CA ALA A 130 -10.20 9.50 -13.31
C ALA A 130 -11.09 10.46 -12.49
N GLY A 131 -10.50 11.47 -11.83
CA GLY A 131 -11.22 12.37 -10.93
C GLY A 131 -11.72 11.70 -9.64
N ILE A 132 -11.09 10.61 -9.23
CA ILE A 132 -11.52 9.81 -8.07
C ILE A 132 -11.00 10.43 -6.77
N SER A 133 -9.70 10.74 -6.71
CA SER A 133 -8.99 11.35 -5.59
C SER A 133 -7.79 12.17 -6.12
N ASP A 134 -7.37 13.20 -5.38
CA ASP A 134 -6.17 13.99 -5.71
C ASP A 134 -4.85 13.24 -5.39
N CYS A 135 -4.95 12.14 -4.62
CA CYS A 135 -3.81 11.28 -4.23
C CYS A 135 -2.58 12.06 -3.75
N ASP A 136 -2.80 13.11 -2.96
CA ASP A 136 -1.75 13.90 -2.34
C ASP A 136 -1.24 13.17 -1.08
N MET A 137 -0.03 12.61 -1.16
CA MET A 137 0.59 11.88 -0.04
C MET A 137 0.94 12.81 1.13
N GLU A 138 1.33 14.06 0.86
CA GLU A 138 1.65 15.03 1.93
C GLU A 138 0.41 15.36 2.77
N LYS A 139 -0.75 15.39 2.13
CA LYS A 139 -2.05 15.55 2.80
C LYS A 139 -2.65 14.24 3.32
N GLY A 140 -1.94 13.11 3.16
CA GLY A 140 -2.40 11.79 3.61
C GLY A 140 -3.57 11.21 2.82
N GLN A 141 -3.85 11.73 1.61
CA GLN A 141 -4.92 11.23 0.73
C GLN A 141 -4.51 9.96 -0.03
N MET A 142 -3.22 9.64 -0.03
CA MET A 142 -2.66 8.38 -0.49
C MET A 142 -1.62 7.92 0.52
N ARG A 143 -1.73 6.67 0.96
CA ARG A 143 -0.83 6.01 1.92
C ARG A 143 -0.36 4.69 1.32
N CYS A 144 0.82 4.25 1.72
CA CYS A 144 1.39 2.99 1.28
C CYS A 144 2.11 2.32 2.45
N ASP A 145 1.82 1.06 2.66
CA ASP A 145 2.63 0.15 3.47
C ASP A 145 3.28 -0.85 2.49
N ALA A 146 4.57 -1.13 2.65
CA ALA A 146 5.32 -2.02 1.76
C ALA A 146 5.60 -3.36 2.45
N ASN A 147 5.26 -4.46 1.81
CA ASN A 147 5.53 -5.81 2.31
C ASN A 147 6.71 -6.40 1.54
N VAL A 148 7.79 -6.76 2.24
CA VAL A 148 9.05 -7.18 1.63
C VAL A 148 9.47 -8.56 2.16
N SER A 149 9.86 -9.45 1.25
CA SER A 149 10.45 -10.75 1.57
C SER A 149 11.47 -11.11 0.51
N LEU A 150 12.60 -11.69 0.89
CA LEU A 150 13.56 -12.26 -0.05
C LEU A 150 13.28 -13.74 -0.33
N ARG A 151 13.68 -14.20 -1.51
CA ARG A 151 13.72 -15.62 -1.86
C ARG A 151 14.95 -15.94 -2.71
N PRO A 152 15.48 -17.18 -2.65
CA PRO A 152 16.55 -17.60 -3.54
C PRO A 152 16.13 -17.51 -5.02
N VAL A 153 17.06 -17.08 -5.87
CA VAL A 153 16.85 -16.96 -7.31
C VAL A 153 16.43 -18.31 -7.91
N GLY A 154 15.41 -18.31 -8.76
CA GLY A 154 14.88 -19.52 -9.41
C GLY A 154 13.88 -20.30 -8.56
N THR A 155 13.57 -19.86 -7.34
CA THR A 155 12.53 -20.48 -6.50
C THR A 155 11.21 -19.70 -6.59
N ASN A 156 10.09 -20.42 -6.43
CA ASN A 156 8.76 -19.80 -6.39
C ASN A 156 8.29 -19.51 -4.95
N SER A 157 8.91 -20.14 -3.95
CA SER A 157 8.55 -19.96 -2.54
C SER A 157 8.95 -18.57 -2.06
N LEU A 158 7.98 -17.79 -1.57
CA LEU A 158 8.26 -16.52 -0.91
C LEU A 158 8.85 -16.77 0.48
N GLY A 159 9.81 -15.93 0.88
CA GLY A 159 10.39 -15.98 2.23
C GLY A 159 9.49 -15.33 3.28
N THR A 160 10.01 -15.25 4.51
CA THR A 160 9.32 -14.55 5.60
C THR A 160 9.18 -13.08 5.28
N ARG A 161 7.96 -12.55 5.43
CA ARG A 161 7.60 -11.17 5.13
C ARG A 161 7.85 -10.24 6.31
N THR A 162 8.42 -9.08 6.05
CA THR A 162 8.38 -7.91 6.93
C THR A 162 7.51 -6.82 6.31
N GLU A 163 6.88 -6.00 7.15
CA GLU A 163 5.97 -4.93 6.74
C GLU A 163 6.58 -3.58 7.12
N MET A 164 6.85 -2.73 6.13
CA MET A 164 7.37 -1.38 6.29
C MET A 164 6.21 -0.37 6.30
N LYS A 165 6.04 0.34 7.42
CA LYS A 165 4.99 1.36 7.62
C LYS A 165 5.54 2.78 7.63
N ASN A 166 4.64 3.76 7.56
CA ASN A 166 4.93 5.20 7.63
C ASN A 166 5.70 5.72 6.39
N LEU A 167 5.31 5.25 5.21
CA LEU A 167 5.92 5.65 3.93
C LEU A 167 5.17 6.84 3.32
N ASN A 168 5.54 8.04 3.78
CA ASN A 168 4.82 9.28 3.44
C ASN A 168 5.12 9.87 2.06
N SER A 169 5.99 9.24 1.26
CA SER A 169 6.29 9.65 -0.11
C SER A 169 6.71 8.43 -0.95
N ILE A 170 6.59 8.53 -2.28
CA ILE A 170 7.06 7.46 -3.19
C ILE A 170 8.58 7.25 -3.05
N SER A 171 9.34 8.31 -2.81
CA SER A 171 10.78 8.22 -2.52
C SER A 171 11.07 7.46 -1.23
N ASN A 172 10.24 7.65 -0.19
CA ASN A 172 10.36 6.89 1.06
C ASN A 172 10.04 5.41 0.84
N VAL A 173 9.05 5.08 0.01
CA VAL A 173 8.76 3.68 -0.36
C VAL A 173 9.98 3.04 -1.01
N LYS A 174 10.59 3.72 -2.00
CA LYS A 174 11.81 3.23 -2.66
C LYS A 174 12.94 2.96 -1.67
N ALA A 175 13.25 3.96 -0.83
CA ALA A 175 14.33 3.87 0.14
C ALA A 175 14.09 2.78 1.20
N ALA A 176 12.85 2.66 1.69
CA ALA A 176 12.48 1.63 2.66
C ALA A 176 12.61 0.22 2.10
N ILE A 177 12.16 0.00 0.85
CA ILE A 177 12.31 -1.30 0.18
C ILE A 177 13.79 -1.63 -0.03
N GLU A 178 14.59 -0.68 -0.51
CA GLU A 178 16.04 -0.88 -0.74
C GLU A 178 16.79 -1.20 0.56
N TYR A 179 16.49 -0.46 1.62
CA TYR A 179 17.04 -0.72 2.95
C TYR A 179 16.66 -2.11 3.46
N GLU A 180 15.38 -2.49 3.36
CA GLU A 180 14.90 -3.77 3.87
C GLU A 180 15.45 -4.95 3.06
N ILE A 181 15.60 -4.81 1.74
CA ILE A 181 16.29 -5.79 0.90
C ILE A 181 17.75 -5.96 1.37
N ALA A 182 18.48 -4.87 1.58
CA ALA A 182 19.88 -4.93 2.02
C ALA A 182 20.00 -5.60 3.39
N ARG A 183 19.12 -5.24 4.34
CA ARG A 183 19.06 -5.82 5.67
C ARG A 183 18.76 -7.32 5.63
N GLN A 184 17.70 -7.73 4.93
CA GLN A 184 17.33 -9.15 4.85
C GLN A 184 18.45 -9.96 4.18
N THR A 185 19.10 -9.39 3.16
CA THR A 185 20.25 -10.01 2.49
C THR A 185 21.37 -10.28 3.49
N GLN A 186 21.77 -9.26 4.27
CA GLN A 186 22.82 -9.41 5.26
C GLN A 186 22.51 -10.51 6.29
N ILE A 187 21.29 -10.53 6.84
CA ILE A 187 20.89 -11.54 7.83
C ILE A 187 20.96 -12.95 7.23
N LEU A 188 20.48 -13.14 6.00
CA LEU A 188 20.47 -14.44 5.33
C LEU A 188 21.89 -14.90 4.96
N ASP A 189 22.75 -13.98 4.50
CA ASP A 189 24.15 -14.27 4.15
C ASP A 189 24.98 -14.66 5.39
N GLU A 190 24.65 -14.09 6.56
CA GLU A 190 25.24 -14.45 7.86
C GLU A 190 24.67 -15.78 8.43
N GLY A 191 23.76 -16.45 7.72
CA GLY A 191 23.11 -17.69 8.14
C GLY A 191 22.00 -17.50 9.19
N GLY A 192 21.55 -16.26 9.38
CA GLY A 192 20.43 -15.91 10.24
C GLY A 192 19.07 -16.23 9.61
N VAL A 193 18.01 -15.91 10.34
CA VAL A 193 16.62 -16.13 9.90
C VAL A 193 15.82 -14.83 9.98
N ILE A 194 15.01 -14.58 8.95
CA ILE A 194 14.08 -13.45 8.96
C ILE A 194 12.87 -13.81 9.81
N VAL A 195 12.55 -12.94 10.78
CA VAL A 195 11.34 -13.02 11.59
C VAL A 195 10.27 -12.08 11.03
N GLN A 196 9.01 -12.48 11.14
CA GLN A 196 7.90 -11.63 10.72
C GLN A 196 7.74 -10.47 11.71
N GLU A 197 7.80 -9.25 11.20
CA GLU A 197 7.72 -8.03 12.01
C GLU A 197 7.13 -6.87 11.20
N THR A 198 6.56 -5.91 11.92
CA THR A 198 6.15 -4.61 11.39
C THR A 198 7.20 -3.59 11.82
N ARG A 199 7.82 -2.92 10.84
CA ARG A 199 8.89 -1.94 11.03
C ARG A 199 8.40 -0.56 10.60
N ARG A 200 8.87 0.48 11.28
CA ARG A 200 8.55 1.87 10.94
C ARG A 200 9.71 2.49 10.18
N TRP A 201 9.41 3.12 9.04
CA TRP A 201 10.39 3.93 8.32
C TRP A 201 10.59 5.28 9.02
N ASP A 202 11.85 5.63 9.25
CA ASP A 202 12.30 6.91 9.79
C ASP A 202 13.23 7.56 8.76
N VAL A 203 12.87 8.77 8.35
CA VAL A 203 13.59 9.52 7.32
C VAL A 203 14.87 10.11 7.90
N ASP A 204 14.89 10.48 9.18
CA ASP A 204 16.01 11.20 9.80
C ASP A 204 17.19 10.28 10.12
N SER A 205 16.95 8.97 10.25
CA SER A 205 18.01 7.97 10.49
C SER A 205 18.66 7.41 9.22
N SER A 206 18.25 7.88 8.04
CA SER A 206 18.71 7.37 6.73
C SER A 206 19.96 8.06 6.18
N SER A 207 20.64 8.87 7.01
CA SER A 207 21.93 9.52 6.75
C SER A 207 23.12 8.71 7.28
#